data_AF-A0A2H5DUE4-F1
#
_entry.id   AF-A0A2H5DUE4-F1
#
_cell.length_a   1.000
_cell.length_b   1.000
_cell.length_c   1.000
_cell.angle_alpha   90.00
_cell.angle_beta   90.00
_cell.angle_gamma   90.00
#
_symmetry.space_group_name_H-M   'P 1'
#
loop_
_entity.id
_entity.type
_entity.pdbx_description
1 polymer ?
#
loop_
_entity_poly.entity_id
_entity_poly.type
_entity_poly.pdbx_seq_one_letter_code
_entity_poly.pdbx_strand_id
1 'polypeptide(L)' 'MARITHLEDALRRDAHGAVRDALLARLEAGEVQLQRQLRQPNSQQRQQELALLQAACAQAGRVIAILWRRYHP' A
#
# COMPACT_ATOMS: atom_id res chain seq x y z
N MET A 1 -14.12 -0.55 20.17
CA MET A 1 -13.91 0.48 19.12
C MET A 1 -14.76 0.13 17.92
N ALA A 2 -15.62 1.05 17.50
CA ALA A 2 -16.43 0.90 16.29
C ALA A 2 -15.50 0.84 15.07
N ARG A 3 -15.78 -0.08 14.15
CA ARG A 3 -14.97 -0.35 12.96
C ARG A 3 -15.51 0.53 11.86
N ILE A 4 -14.63 1.26 11.17
CA ILE A 4 -15.05 2.33 10.27
C ILE A 4 -15.01 1.84 8.81
N THR A 5 -14.17 0.86 8.49
CA THR A 5 -13.93 0.44 7.09
C THR A 5 -13.90 -1.08 6.87
N HIS A 6 -14.25 -1.50 5.65
CA HIS A 6 -14.13 -2.90 5.20
C HIS A 6 -12.69 -3.42 5.26
N LEU A 7 -11.69 -2.54 5.08
CA LEU A 7 -10.28 -2.90 5.18
C LEU A 7 -9.91 -3.38 6.59
N GLU A 8 -10.32 -2.62 7.62
CA GLU A 8 -10.07 -2.98 9.02
C GLU A 8 -10.72 -4.32 9.40
N ASP A 9 -11.95 -4.57 8.92
CA ASP A 9 -12.65 -5.82 9.14
C ASP A 9 -11.98 -7.03 8.46
N ALA A 10 -11.39 -6.82 7.28
CA ALA A 10 -10.65 -7.86 6.57
C ALA A 10 -9.33 -8.17 7.30
N LEU A 11 -8.55 -7.14 7.66
CA LEU A 11 -7.27 -7.30 8.35
C LEU A 11 -7.42 -7.91 9.75
N ARG A 12 -8.51 -7.60 10.47
CA ARG A 12 -8.77 -8.24 11.76
C ARG A 12 -9.03 -9.74 11.63
N ARG A 13 -9.74 -10.18 10.59
CA ARG A 13 -10.03 -11.60 10.35
C ARG A 13 -8.83 -12.37 9.79
N ASP A 14 -7.80 -11.65 9.37
CA ASP A 14 -6.59 -12.19 8.74
C ASP A 14 -5.58 -12.73 9.76
N ALA A 15 -5.94 -13.80 10.47
CA ALA A 15 -5.12 -14.40 11.53
C ALA A 15 -3.74 -14.86 11.05
N HIS A 16 -3.61 -15.23 9.77
CA HIS A 16 -2.36 -15.75 9.19
C HIS A 16 -1.60 -14.72 8.34
N GLY A 17 -2.11 -13.48 8.21
CA GLY A 17 -1.47 -12.44 7.42
C GLY A 17 -1.61 -12.58 5.89
N ALA A 18 -2.46 -13.49 5.40
CA ALA A 18 -2.63 -13.74 3.97
C ALA A 18 -3.23 -12.52 3.24
N VAL A 19 -4.21 -11.85 3.85
CA VAL A 19 -4.82 -10.63 3.29
C VAL A 19 -3.82 -9.48 3.34
N ARG A 20 -3.12 -9.31 4.47
CA ARG A 20 -2.03 -8.33 4.63
C ARG A 20 -1.00 -8.49 3.52
N ASP A 21 -0.48 -9.70 3.35
CA ASP A 21 0.58 -9.99 2.38
C ASP A 21 0.11 -9.80 0.94
N ALA A 22 -1.13 -10.21 0.63
CA ALA A 22 -1.71 -9.95 -0.68
C ALA A 22 -1.86 -8.45 -0.98
N LEU A 23 -2.27 -7.64 -0.01
CA LEU A 23 -2.40 -6.19 -0.18
C LEU A 23 -1.02 -5.53 -0.33
N LEU A 24 -0.04 -5.93 0.47
CA LEU A 24 1.33 -5.43 0.38
C LEU A 24 1.98 -5.80 -0.96
N ALA A 25 1.83 -7.04 -1.41
CA ALA A 25 2.34 -7.49 -2.71
C ALA A 25 1.73 -6.70 -3.88
N ARG A 26 0.44 -6.33 -3.81
CA ARG A 26 -0.20 -5.48 -4.82
C ARG A 26 0.36 -4.06 -4.83
N LEU A 27 0.65 -3.49 -3.66
CA LEU A 27 1.27 -2.17 -3.56
C LEU A 27 2.71 -2.20 -4.10
N GLU A 28 3.48 -3.24 -3.77
CA GLU A 28 4.84 -3.43 -4.27
C GLU A 28 4.86 -3.61 -5.80
N ALA A 29 3.94 -4.40 -6.35
CA ALA A 29 3.81 -4.55 -7.80
C ALA A 29 3.50 -3.19 -8.49
N GLY A 30 2.62 -2.38 -7.88
CA GLY A 30 2.33 -1.03 -8.36
C GLY A 30 3.56 -0.11 -8.26
N GLU A 31 4.31 -0.17 -7.18
CA GLU A 31 5.55 0.60 -7.01
C GLU A 31 6.60 0.23 -8.06
N VAL A 32 6.80 -1.07 -8.33
CA VAL A 32 7.70 -1.53 -9.38
C VAL A 32 7.28 -0.99 -10.75
N GLN A 33 5.98 -0.93 -11.04
CA GLN A 33 5.49 -0.32 -12.28
C GLN A 33 5.77 1.19 -12.34
N LEU A 34 5.55 1.92 -11.24
CA LEU A 34 5.84 3.36 -11.16
C LEU A 34 7.34 3.65 -11.31
N GLN A 35 8.22 2.84 -10.69
CA GLN A 35 9.66 2.98 -10.83
C GLN A 35 10.12 2.75 -12.27
N ARG A 36 9.52 1.81 -13.00
CA ARG A 36 9.80 1.63 -14.44
C ARG A 36 9.38 2.84 -15.25
N GLN A 37 8.24 3.47 -14.94
CA GLN A 37 7.79 4.69 -15.61
C GLN A 37 8.72 5.87 -15.31
N LEU A 38 9.18 6.03 -14.06
CA LEU A 38 10.10 7.10 -13.67
C LEU A 38 11.45 7.08 -14.40
N ARG A 39 11.90 5.91 -14.86
CA ARG A 39 13.13 5.76 -15.65
C ARG A 39 12.98 6.19 -17.12
N GLN A 40 11.76 6.43 -17.58
CA GLN A 40 11.50 6.93 -18.92
C GLN A 40 11.59 8.47 -18.95
N PRO A 41 11.98 9.08 -20.09
CA PRO A 41 11.93 10.52 -20.25
C PRO A 41 10.47 10.98 -20.15
N ASN A 42 10.16 11.65 -19.06
CA ASN A 42 8.84 12.17 -18.75
C ASN A 42 8.91 13.70 -18.61
N SER A 43 7.79 14.39 -18.82
CA SER A 43 7.68 15.79 -18.42
C SER A 43 7.88 15.95 -16.91
N GLN A 44 8.36 17.11 -16.46
CA GLN A 44 8.55 17.38 -15.03
C GLN A 44 7.26 17.18 -14.22
N GLN A 45 6.11 17.59 -14.76
CA GLN A 45 4.81 17.36 -14.13
C GLN A 45 4.54 15.87 -13.92
N ARG A 46 4.80 15.05 -14.94
CA ARG A 46 4.58 13.60 -14.85
C ARG A 46 5.54 12.94 -13.85
N GLN A 47 6.77 13.42 -13.74
CA GLN A 47 7.71 12.94 -12.72
C GLN A 47 7.22 13.23 -11.30
N GLN A 48 6.66 14.42 -11.06
CA GLN A 48 6.08 14.79 -9.76
C GLN A 48 4.86 13.92 -9.42
N GLU A 49 3.96 13.70 -10.37
CA GLU A 49 2.80 12.81 -10.20
C GLU A 49 3.23 11.38 -9.84
N LEU A 50 4.22 10.83 -10.55
CA LEU A 50 4.74 9.49 -10.28
C LEU A 50 5.42 9.39 -8.91
N ALA A 51 6.15 10.42 -8.50
CA ALA A 51 6.77 10.48 -7.17
C ALA A 51 5.72 10.53 -6.05
N LEU A 52 4.64 11.30 -6.24
CA LEU A 52 3.50 11.34 -5.30
C LEU A 52 2.82 9.97 -5.19
N LEU A 53 2.58 9.31 -6.32
CA LEU A 53 1.99 7.96 -6.33
C LEU A 53 2.89 6.94 -5.62
N GLN A 54 4.21 7.01 -5.83
CA GLN A 54 5.15 6.15 -5.13
C GLN A 54 5.09 6.37 -3.61
N ALA A 55 5.10 7.63 -3.16
CA ALA A 55 4.97 7.96 -1.74
C ALA A 55 3.64 7.45 -1.15
N ALA A 56 2.54 7.56 -1.92
CA ALA A 56 1.23 7.06 -1.51
C ALA A 56 1.22 5.53 -1.35
N CYS A 57 1.84 4.77 -2.26
CA CYS A 57 1.97 3.32 -2.14
C CYS A 57 2.72 2.93 -0.86
N ALA A 58 3.85 3.58 -0.58
CA ALA A 58 4.63 3.33 0.62
C ALA A 58 3.86 3.66 1.91
N GLN A 59 3.12 4.78 1.93
CA GLN A 59 2.28 5.15 3.07
C GLN A 59 1.12 4.16 3.28
N ALA A 60 0.46 3.73 2.22
CA ALA A 60 -0.60 2.73 2.29
C ALA A 60 -0.09 1.41 2.89
N GLY A 61 1.11 0.98 2.51
CA GLY A 61 1.74 -0.22 3.07
C GLY A 61 1.98 -0.10 4.58
N ARG A 62 2.43 1.07 5.06
CA ARG A 62 2.59 1.34 6.50
C ARG A 62 1.27 1.28 7.25
N VAL A 63 0.19 1.85 6.69
CA VAL A 63 -1.15 1.81 7.29
C VAL A 63 -1.63 0.35 7.44
N ILE A 64 -1.50 -0.46 6.39
CA ILE A 64 -1.87 -1.88 6.42
C ILE A 64 -1.09 -2.63 7.50
N ALA A 65 0.23 -2.44 7.56
CA ALA A 65 1.09 -3.09 8.55
C ALA A 65 0.73 -2.71 10.00
N ILE A 66 0.48 -1.42 10.24
CA ILE A 66 0.07 -0.91 11.56
C ILE A 66 -1.29 -1.47 11.97
N LEU A 67 -2.27 -1.45 11.06
CA LEU A 67 -3.61 -1.98 11.33
C LEU A 67 -3.58 -3.48 11.62
N TRP A 68 -2.82 -4.26 10.85
CA TRP A 68 -2.71 -5.70 11.08
C TRP A 68 -2.07 -6.00 12.44
N ARG A 69 -0.93 -5.38 12.78
CA ARG A 69 -0.27 -5.56 14.09
C ARG A 69 -1.16 -5.16 15.26
N ARG A 70 -2.01 -4.16 15.07
CA ARG A 70 -2.98 -3.73 16.09
C ARG A 70 -4.02 -4.81 16.42
N TYR A 71 -4.40 -5.63 15.45
CA TYR A 71 -5.37 -6.71 15.66
C TYR A 71 -4.72 -8.04 16.04
N HIS A 72 -3.43 -8.24 15.68
CA HIS A 72 -2.65 -9.45 15.91
C HIS A 72 -1.30 -9.10 16.58
N PRO A 73 -1.31 -8.81 17.90
CA PRO A 73 -0.10 -8.48 18.66
C PRO A 73 0.82 -9.68 18.91
#